data_AF-A0A285V303-F1
#
_entry.id   AF-A0A285V303-F1
#
_cell.length_a   1.000
_cell.length_b   1.000
_cell.length_c   1.000
_cell.angle_alpha   90.00
_cell.angle_beta   90.00
_cell.angle_gamma   90.00
#
_symmetry.space_group_name_H-M   'P 1'
#
loop_
_entity.id
_entity.type
_entity.pdbx_description
1 polymer ?
#
loop_
_entity_poly.entity_id
_entity_poly.type
_entity_poly.pdbx_seq_one_letter_code
_entity_poly.pdbx_strand_id
1 'polypeptide(L)' 'MVTIPPTPVLLSAADAATYAVVRPATLRIWRHRYRMEPRWSPDEASLYSLDELAAVLARRADSSVD' A
#
# COMPACT_ATOMS: atom_id res chain seq x y z
N MET A 1 2.83 -27.07 14.63
CA MET A 1 3.16 -25.63 14.79
C MET A 1 2.08 -24.84 14.09
N VAL A 2 1.34 -23.99 14.81
CA VAL A 2 0.37 -23.08 14.18
C VAL A 2 1.13 -21.82 13.81
N THR A 3 1.34 -21.59 12.52
CA THR A 3 1.89 -20.34 12.00
C THR A 3 0.75 -19.32 11.98
N ILE A 4 0.74 -18.39 12.94
CA ILE A 4 -0.18 -17.25 12.89
C ILE A 4 0.36 -16.33 11.79
N PRO A 5 -0.41 -15.99 10.74
CA PRO A 5 0.05 -15.03 9.76
C PRO A 5 0.29 -13.69 10.46
N PRO A 6 1.40 -12.98 10.16
CA PRO A 6 1.66 -11.69 10.78
C PRO A 6 0.50 -10.75 10.49
N THR A 7 0.07 -10.03 11.52
CA THR A 7 -0.97 -9.01 11.34
C THR A 7 -0.45 -7.98 10.33
N PRO A 8 -1.19 -7.72 9.24
CA PRO A 8 -0.76 -6.78 8.21
C PRO A 8 -0.55 -5.38 8.81
N VAL A 9 0.63 -4.81 8.54
CA VAL A 9 0.96 -3.43 8.93
C VAL A 9 0.18 -2.48 8.03
N LEU A 10 -0.67 -1.68 8.65
CA LEU A 10 -1.51 -0.70 7.98
C LEU A 10 -0.95 0.69 8.20
N LEU A 11 -0.83 1.45 7.11
CA LEU A 11 -0.36 2.82 7.10
C LEU A 11 -1.51 3.77 6.77
N SER A 12 -1.47 4.95 7.37
CA SER A 12 -2.28 6.09 6.95
C SER A 12 -1.97 6.45 5.49
N ALA A 13 -2.87 7.20 4.86
CA ALA A 13 -2.61 7.75 3.53
C ALA A 13 -1.35 8.65 3.49
N ALA A 14 -1.04 9.35 4.59
CA ALA A 14 0.13 10.21 4.69
C ALA A 14 1.43 9.41 4.85
N ASP A 15 1.44 8.40 5.71
CA ASP A 15 2.62 7.54 5.93
C ASP A 15 2.89 6.68 4.71
N ALA A 16 1.85 6.13 4.08
CA ALA A 16 1.97 5.39 2.82
C ALA A 16 2.57 6.24 1.71
N ALA A 17 2.18 7.53 1.64
CA ALA A 17 2.68 8.45 0.62
C ALA A 17 4.15 8.80 0.85
N THR A 18 4.52 8.97 2.12
CA THR A 18 5.91 9.19 2.55
C THR A 18 6.77 7.96 2.25
N TYR A 19 6.31 6.76 2.62
CA TYR A 19 7.01 5.50 2.37
C TYR A 19 7.26 5.27 0.87
N ALA A 20 6.23 5.48 0.05
CA ALA A 20 6.33 5.28 -1.39
C ALA A 20 6.96 6.47 -2.15
N VAL A 21 7.29 7.57 -1.44
CA VAL A 21 7.83 8.82 -2.01
C VAL A 21 6.94 9.34 -3.15
N VAL A 22 5.63 9.38 -2.92
CA VAL A 22 4.62 9.88 -3.88
C VAL A 22 3.65 10.86 -3.24
N ARG A 23 2.87 11.56 -4.07
CA ARG A 23 1.75 12.36 -3.56
C ARG A 23 0.59 11.45 -3.10
N PRO A 24 -0.18 11.82 -2.06
CA PRO A 24 -1.34 11.03 -1.62
C PRO A 24 -2.37 10.74 -2.73
N ALA A 25 -2.54 11.67 -3.68
CA ALA A 25 -3.41 11.46 -4.84
C ALA A 25 -2.96 10.26 -5.71
N THR A 26 -1.65 10.02 -5.81
CA THR A 26 -1.08 8.88 -6.53
C THR A 26 -1.47 7.55 -5.90
N LEU A 27 -1.58 7.49 -4.57
CA LEU A 27 -2.03 6.27 -3.87
C LEU A 27 -3.47 5.89 -4.22
N ARG A 28 -4.37 6.88 -4.39
CA ARG A 28 -5.75 6.61 -4.84
C ARG A 28 -5.76 5.94 -6.21
N ILE A 29 -4.91 6.40 -7.13
CA ILE A 29 -4.76 5.78 -8.45
C ILE A 29 -4.20 4.37 -8.33
N TRP A 30 -3.19 4.16 -7.48
CA TRP A 30 -2.57 2.85 -7.27
C TRP A 30 -3.56 1.83 -6.70
N ARG A 31 -4.39 2.25 -5.75
CA ARG A 31 -5.45 1.40 -5.20
C ARG A 31 -6.34 0.83 -6.30
N HIS A 32 -6.76 1.65 -7.26
CA HIS A 32 -7.55 1.19 -8.40
C HIS A 32 -6.72 0.34 -9.38
N ARG A 33 -5.52 0.79 -9.73
CA ARG A 33 -4.67 0.15 -10.75
C ARG A 33 -4.13 -1.21 -10.33
N TYR A 34 -3.74 -1.35 -9.08
CA TYR A 34 -3.13 -2.57 -8.51
C TYR A 34 -4.11 -3.38 -7.67
N ARG A 35 -5.38 -2.95 -7.61
CA ARG A 35 -6.45 -3.62 -6.84
C ARG A 35 -6.07 -3.84 -5.36
N MET A 36 -5.43 -2.84 -4.75
CA MET A 36 -5.05 -2.89 -3.33
C MET A 36 -6.32 -3.01 -2.46
N GLU A 37 -6.26 -3.84 -1.41
CA GLU A 37 -7.42 -4.07 -0.57
C GLU A 37 -7.84 -2.80 0.17
N PRO A 38 -9.12 -2.41 0.07
CA PRO A 38 -9.61 -1.24 0.78
C PRO A 38 -9.77 -1.55 2.27
N ARG A 39 -8.80 -1.10 3.08
CA ARG A 39 -8.88 -1.15 4.54
C ARG A 39 -9.45 0.17 5.05
N TRP A 40 -10.48 0.09 5.89
CA TRP A 40 -11.15 1.27 6.45
C TRP A 40 -11.02 1.24 7.97
N SER A 41 -10.73 2.40 8.56
CA SER A 41 -10.81 2.63 10.00
C SER A 41 -11.86 3.71 10.26
N PRO A 42 -12.62 3.65 11.37
CA PRO A 42 -13.52 4.74 11.75
C PRO A 42 -12.81 6.10 11.87
N ASP A 43 -11.53 6.09 12.26
CA ASP A 43 -10.71 7.30 12.39
C ASP A 43 -10.04 7.74 11.09
N GLU A 44 -9.94 6.85 10.10
CA GLU A 44 -9.17 7.11 8.89
C GLU A 44 -9.80 6.48 7.64
N ALA A 45 -10.16 7.35 6.69
CA ALA A 45 -10.96 6.99 5.53
C ALA A 45 -10.32 5.95 4.60
N SER A 46 -9.00 5.73 4.66
CA SER A 46 -8.31 4.69 3.90
C SER A 46 -6.96 4.36 4.51
N LEU A 47 -6.79 3.10 4.88
CA LEU A 47 -5.52 2.52 5.28
C LEU A 47 -4.91 1.73 4.12
N TYR A 48 -3.58 1.68 4.07
CA TYR A 48 -2.82 0.97 3.05
C TYR A 48 -1.96 -0.11 3.68
N SER A 49 -1.99 -1.32 3.12
CA SER A 49 -1.08 -2.39 3.55
C SER A 49 0.34 -2.09 3.11
N LEU A 50 1.29 -2.17 4.05
CA LEU A 50 2.71 -2.02 3.76
C LEU A 50 3.19 -3.07 2.74
N ASP A 51 2.73 -4.31 2.86
CA ASP A 51 3.12 -5.40 1.96
C ASP A 51 2.61 -5.16 0.53
N GLU A 52 1.38 -4.67 0.39
CA GLU A 52 0.84 -4.31 -0.92
C GLU A 52 1.59 -3.13 -1.53
N LEU A 53 1.95 -2.12 -0.73
CA LEU A 53 2.75 -0.98 -1.18
C LEU A 53 4.13 -1.45 -1.65
N ALA A 54 4.80 -2.30 -0.88
CA ALA A 54 6.09 -2.87 -1.26
C ALA A 54 6.00 -3.68 -2.58
N ALA A 55 4.94 -4.48 -2.75
CA ALA A 55 4.70 -5.23 -3.98
C ALA A 55 4.47 -4.30 -5.19
N VAL A 56 3.74 -3.21 -5.02
CA VAL A 56 3.55 -2.20 -6.08
C VAL A 56 4.88 -1.54 -6.45
N LEU A 57 5.69 -1.16 -5.45
CA LEU A 57 6.99 -0.54 -5.69
C LEU A 57 7.94 -1.50 -6.43
N ALA A 58 8.00 -2.77 -6.02
CA ALA A 58 8.80 -3.79 -6.69
C ALA A 58 8.38 -3.96 -8.16
N ARG A 59 7.08 -4.05 -8.44
CA ARG A 59 6.56 -4.17 -9.81
C ARG A 59 6.90 -2.97 -10.69
N ARG A 60 6.91 -1.77 -10.11
CA ARG A 60 7.28 -0.53 -10.81
C ARG A 60 8.77 -0.45 -11.11
N ALA A 61 9.61 -0.93 -10.19
CA ALA A 61 11.06 -1.00 -10.41
C ALA A 61 11.38 -1.94 -11.57
N ASP A 62 10.74 -3.11 -11.61
CA ASP A 62 10.87 -4.10 -12.70
C ASP A 62 10.44 -3.52 -14.07
N SER A 63 9.36 -2.74 -14.10
CA SER A 63 8.88 -2.08 -15.33
C SER A 63 9.74 -0.90 -15.82
N SER A 64 10.75 -0.47 -15.04
CA SER A 64 11.63 0.65 -15.42
C SER A 64 12.93 0.20 -16.08
N VAL A 65 13.13 -1.12 -16.22
CA VAL A 65 14.36 -1.73 -16.77
C VAL A 65 14.20 -2.11 -18.26
N ASP A 66 13.09 -1.72 -18.90
CA ASP A 66 12.77 -1.97 -20.31
C ASP A 66 12.88 -0.68 -21.14
#